data_AF-A0A1M6Y3N5-F1
#
_entry.id   AF-A0A1M6Y3N5-F1
#
_cell.length_a   1.000
_cell.length_b   1.000
_cell.length_c   1.000
_cell.angle_alpha   90.00
_cell.angle_beta   90.00
_cell.angle_gamma   90.00
#
_symmetry.space_group_name_H-M   'P 1'
#
loop_
_entity.id
_entity.type
_entity.pdbx_description
1 polymer ?
#
loop_
_entity_poly.entity_id
_entity_poly.type
_entity_poly.pdbx_seq_one_letter_code
_entity_poly.pdbx_strand_id
1 'polypeptide(L)'
;MPFQPSDDFIKYLFCSNMEAKDLFQVSMETLIESENLDFMVFKVVDGKVKNLSGYDEWSEIIEIDETTFKKLHLNLCQKMGRIVRKNFVDNP
;
A
#
# COMPACT_ATOMS: atom_id res chain seq x y z
N MET A 1 34.73 -14.89 11.75
CA MET A 1 33.52 -14.10 12.03
C MET A 1 32.39 -14.71 11.21
N PRO A 2 31.28 -15.14 11.82
CA PRO A 2 30.14 -15.60 11.04
C PRO A 2 29.54 -14.39 10.30
N PHE A 3 29.38 -14.52 8.99
CA PHE A 3 28.53 -13.64 8.21
C PHE A 3 27.12 -13.82 8.76
N GLN A 4 26.67 -12.89 9.60
CA GLN A 4 25.25 -12.76 9.85
C GLN A 4 24.64 -12.39 8.49
N PRO A 5 23.61 -13.09 8.00
CA PRO A 5 22.77 -12.48 6.98
C PRO A 5 22.27 -11.20 7.65
N SER A 6 22.68 -10.05 7.12
CA SER A 6 21.90 -8.84 7.29
C SER A 6 20.56 -9.17 6.67
N ASP A 7 19.70 -9.79 7.48
CA ASP A 7 18.27 -9.81 7.30
C ASP A 7 17.90 -8.33 7.31
N ASP A 8 17.96 -7.72 6.13
CA ASP A 8 17.30 -6.46 5.87
C ASP A 8 15.86 -6.67 6.37
N PHE A 9 15.53 -6.10 7.53
CA PHE A 9 14.20 -6.23 8.11
C PHE A 9 13.25 -5.45 7.20
N ILE A 10 12.66 -6.15 6.25
CA ILE A 10 11.65 -5.60 5.35
C ILE A 10 10.32 -5.64 6.09
N LYS A 11 9.75 -4.47 6.34
CA LYS A 11 8.41 -4.30 6.87
C LYS A 11 7.49 -3.81 5.76
N TYR A 12 6.32 -4.41 5.65
CA TYR A 12 5.30 -3.94 4.74
C TYR A 12 4.20 -3.27 5.55
N LEU A 13 3.87 -2.04 5.18
CA LEU A 13 2.91 -1.24 5.91
C LEU A 13 1.75 -0.90 4.99
N PHE A 14 0.55 -1.07 5.51
CA PHE A 14 -0.70 -0.62 4.93
C PHE A 14 -1.14 0.63 5.67
N CYS A 15 -1.15 1.75 4.96
CA CYS A 15 -1.59 3.02 5.48
C CYS A 15 -2.95 3.34 4.85
N SER A 16 -3.96 3.64 5.64
CA SER A 16 -5.29 3.89 5.11
C SER A 16 -6.08 4.89 5.93
N ASN A 17 -7.17 5.40 5.36
CA ASN A 17 -8.20 6.05 6.15
C ASN A 17 -9.08 5.02 6.86
N MET A 18 -9.92 5.50 7.78
CA MET A 18 -10.79 4.66 8.62
C MET A 18 -11.74 3.79 7.77
N GLU A 19 -12.26 4.33 6.67
CA GLU A 19 -13.15 3.61 5.74
C GLU A 19 -12.41 2.47 5.01
N ALA A 20 -11.22 2.75 4.48
CA ALA A 20 -10.42 1.72 3.81
C ALA A 20 -9.89 0.67 4.78
N LYS A 21 -9.64 1.03 6.05
CA LYS A 21 -9.35 0.07 7.12
C LYS A 21 -10.54 -0.84 7.39
N ASP A 22 -11.76 -0.29 7.50
CA ASP A 22 -12.97 -1.08 7.75
C ASP A 22 -13.17 -2.13 6.64
N LEU A 23 -13.03 -1.71 5.38
CA LEU A 23 -13.08 -2.63 4.24
C LEU A 23 -11.98 -3.69 4.29
N PHE A 24 -10.76 -3.30 4.67
CA PHE A 24 -9.64 -4.24 4.82
C PHE A 24 -9.88 -5.24 5.97
N GLN A 25 -10.49 -4.79 7.08
CA GLN A 25 -10.86 -5.63 8.21
C GLN A 25 -11.97 -6.62 7.86
N VAL A 26 -12.91 -6.22 7.00
CA VAL A 26 -13.94 -7.12 6.47
C VAL A 26 -13.28 -8.18 5.58
N SER A 27 -12.56 -7.75 4.54
CA SER A 27 -11.75 -8.62 3.68
C SER A 27 -10.89 -7.80 2.72
N MET A 28 -9.65 -8.24 2.49
CA MET A 28 -8.77 -7.66 1.48
C MET A 28 -9.42 -7.62 0.08
N GLU A 29 -10.20 -8.66 -0.28
CA GLU A 29 -10.92 -8.71 -1.55
C GLU A 29 -11.96 -7.59 -1.67
N THR A 30 -12.71 -7.33 -0.59
CA THR A 30 -13.67 -6.22 -0.53
C THR A 30 -13.00 -4.88 -0.80
N LEU A 31 -11.82 -4.62 -0.22
CA LEU A 31 -11.05 -3.41 -0.50
C LEU A 31 -10.57 -3.35 -1.96
N ILE A 32 -10.18 -4.48 -2.53
CA ILE A 32 -9.72 -4.58 -3.92
C ILE A 32 -10.87 -4.33 -4.91
N GLU A 33 -12.03 -4.90 -4.66
CA GLU A 33 -13.23 -4.71 -5.49
C GLU A 33 -13.77 -3.29 -5.36
N SER A 34 -13.65 -2.68 -4.19
CA SER A 34 -14.10 -1.32 -3.95
C SER A 34 -13.33 -0.28 -4.76
N GLU A 35 -13.98 0.80 -5.18
CA GLU A 35 -13.33 1.94 -5.87
C GLU A 35 -12.53 2.84 -4.93
N ASN A 36 -12.41 2.46 -3.66
CA ASN A 36 -11.62 3.17 -2.67
C ASN A 36 -10.14 3.23 -3.07
N LEU A 37 -9.59 4.44 -3.07
CA LEU A 37 -8.17 4.73 -3.30
C LEU A 37 -7.53 5.42 -2.09
N ASP A 38 -8.31 5.59 -1.02
CA ASP A 38 -7.92 6.19 0.27
C ASP A 38 -7.06 5.24 1.12
N PHE A 39 -6.11 4.56 0.47
CA PHE A 39 -5.08 3.77 1.10
C PHE A 39 -3.80 3.76 0.26
N MET A 40 -2.68 3.56 0.93
CA MET A 40 -1.36 3.43 0.35
C MET A 40 -0.61 2.29 1.03
N VAL A 41 0.27 1.63 0.28
CA VAL A 41 1.10 0.55 0.81
C VAL A 41 2.56 0.91 0.66
N PHE A 42 3.33 0.69 1.73
CA PHE A 42 4.73 1.02 1.79
C PHE A 42 5.57 -0.23 2.05
N LYS A 43 6.67 -0.33 1.32
CA LYS A 43 7.74 -1.28 1.61
C LYS A 43 8.85 -0.53 2.35
N VAL A 44 8.97 -0.80 3.63
CA VAL A 44 9.99 -0.23 4.51
C VAL A 44 11.12 -1.23 4.63
N VAL A 45 12.35 -0.76 4.46
CA VAL A 45 13.56 -1.55 4.67
C VAL A 45 14.36 -0.85 5.77
N ASP A 46 14.67 -1.58 6.84
CA ASP A 46 15.22 -1.03 8.08
C ASP A 46 16.46 -0.14 7.82
N GLY A 47 16.48 1.05 8.45
CA GLY A 47 17.51 2.08 8.24
C GLY A 47 17.15 3.21 7.25
N LYS A 48 16.04 3.10 6.48
CA LYS A 48 15.59 4.16 5.54
C LYS A 48 14.17 4.70 5.76
N VAL A 49 13.54 4.42 6.90
CA VAL A 49 12.16 4.82 7.26
C VAL A 49 11.96 6.34 7.23
N LYS A 50 12.99 7.13 7.53
CA LYS A 50 12.88 8.58 7.79
C LYS A 50 12.47 9.46 6.59
N ASN A 51 12.27 8.90 5.39
CA ASN A 51 11.98 9.67 4.18
C ASN A 51 10.76 9.16 3.39
N LEU A 52 9.85 8.40 4.02
CA LEU A 52 8.56 8.12 3.39
C LEU A 52 7.63 9.32 3.62
N SER A 53 7.78 10.34 2.76
CA SER A 53 6.84 11.45 2.65
C SER A 53 5.42 10.91 2.49
N GLY A 54 4.51 11.31 3.38
CA GLY A 54 3.15 10.80 3.44
C GLY A 54 2.89 9.72 4.49
N TYR A 55 3.90 9.17 5.17
CA TYR A 55 3.70 8.12 6.18
C TYR A 55 2.89 8.61 7.40
N ASP A 56 3.16 9.82 7.88
CA ASP A 56 2.50 10.43 9.05
C ASP A 56 1.10 11.00 8.72
N GLU A 57 0.75 11.06 7.43
CA GLU A 57 -0.49 11.69 6.96
C GLU A 57 -1.69 10.73 6.95
N TRP A 58 -1.45 9.43 7.17
CA TRP A 58 -2.51 8.43 7.19
C TRP A 58 -3.00 8.16 8.61
N SER A 59 -4.33 8.09 8.76
CA SER A 59 -4.97 7.89 10.07
C SER A 59 -4.65 6.52 10.67
N GLU A 60 -4.59 5.49 9.82
CA GLU A 60 -4.42 4.11 10.25
C GLU A 60 -3.22 3.48 9.55
N ILE A 61 -2.36 2.83 10.34
CA ILE A 61 -1.16 2.16 9.84
C ILE A 61 -1.12 0.75 10.41
N ILE A 62 -1.08 -0.24 9.52
CA ILE A 62 -1.15 -1.66 9.85
C ILE A 62 0.05 -2.35 9.22
N GLU A 63 0.78 -3.16 9.98
CA GLU A 63 1.82 -4.04 9.43
C GLU A 63 1.17 -5.24 8.73
N ILE A 64 1.61 -5.53 7.52
CA ILE A 64 1.07 -6.59 6.67
C ILE A 64 2.20 -7.47 6.12
N ASP A 65 1.84 -8.64 5.60
CA ASP A 65 2.77 -9.51 4.89
C ASP A 65 3.08 -9.04 3.47
N GLU A 66 4.20 -9.50 2.93
CA GLU A 66 4.62 -9.24 1.54
C GLU A 66 3.53 -9.62 0.52
N THR A 67 2.84 -10.74 0.75
CA THR A 67 1.79 -11.24 -0.16
C THR A 67 0.64 -10.25 -0.24
N THR A 68 0.21 -9.72 0.91
CA THR A 68 -0.86 -8.72 1.01
C THR A 68 -0.42 -7.42 0.36
N PHE A 69 0.83 -7.00 0.60
CA PHE A 69 1.41 -5.81 -0.01
C PHE A 69 1.39 -5.89 -1.53
N LYS A 70 1.87 -7.01 -2.10
CA LYS A 70 1.91 -7.21 -3.56
C LYS A 70 0.52 -7.14 -4.18
N LYS A 71 -0.49 -7.74 -3.54
CA LYS A 71 -1.88 -7.73 -4.01
C LYS A 71 -2.48 -6.31 -3.99
N LEU A 72 -2.34 -5.60 -2.87
CA LEU A 72 -2.85 -4.24 -2.71
C LEU A 72 -2.14 -3.25 -3.64
N HIS A 73 -0.81 -3.34 -3.73
CA HIS A 73 -0.01 -2.51 -4.63
C HIS A 73 -0.41 -2.73 -6.09
N LEU A 74 -0.54 -3.98 -6.53
CA LEU A 74 -0.96 -4.31 -7.89
C LEU A 74 -2.36 -3.75 -8.18
N ASN A 75 -3.29 -3.91 -7.25
CA ASN A 75 -4.65 -3.37 -7.37
C ASN A 75 -4.65 -1.84 -7.50
N LEU A 76 -3.92 -1.13 -6.64
CA LEU A 76 -3.76 0.33 -6.74
C LEU A 76 -3.19 0.75 -8.09
N CYS A 77 -2.11 0.10 -8.56
CA CYS A 77 -1.54 0.36 -9.87
C CYS A 77 -2.55 0.12 -11.00
N GLN A 78 -3.37 -0.92 -10.92
CA GLN A 78 -4.41 -1.21 -11.90
C GLN A 78 -5.51 -0.14 -11.91
N LYS A 79 -5.99 0.29 -10.73
CA LYS A 79 -6.99 1.35 -10.60
C LYS A 79 -6.47 2.70 -11.08
N MET A 80 -5.28 3.10 -10.63
CA MET A 80 -4.64 4.35 -11.09
C MET A 80 -4.38 4.31 -12.59
N GLY A 81 -3.91 3.18 -13.13
CA GLY A 81 -3.75 3.00 -14.58
C GLY A 81 -5.06 3.14 -15.35
N ARG A 82 -6.18 2.65 -14.79
CA ARG A 82 -7.52 2.83 -15.38
C ARG A 82 -7.95 4.30 -15.36
N ILE A 83 -7.69 5.03 -14.26
CA ILE A 83 -8.00 6.46 -14.12
C ILE A 83 -7.18 7.29 -15.11
N VAL A 84 -5.87 7.10 -15.15
CA VAL A 84 -4.97 7.82 -16.08
C VAL A 84 -5.40 7.59 -17.53
N ARG A 85 -5.70 6.34 -17.92
CA ARG A 85 -6.18 6.03 -19.27
C ARG A 85 -7.56 6.63 -19.56
N LYS A 86 -8.47 6.62 -18.59
CA LYS A 86 -9.82 7.20 -18.74
C LYS A 86 -9.74 8.72 -18.91
N ASN A 87 -8.90 9.40 -18.14
CA ASN A 87 -8.65 10.83 -18.30
C ASN A 87 -7.98 11.18 -19.64
N PHE A 88 -7.15 10.28 -20.19
CA PHE A 88 -6.54 10.49 -21.51
C PHE A 88 -7.54 10.33 -22.68
N VAL A 89 -8.63 9.57 -22.47
CA VAL A 89 -9.68 9.40 -23.48
C VAL A 89 -10.70 10.54 -23.46
N ASP A 90 -10.91 11.18 -22.31
CA ASP A 90 -11.90 12.26 -22.13
C ASP A 90 -11.38 13.65 -22.51
N ASN A 91 -10.07 13.82 -22.68
CA ASN A 91 -9.46 15.10 -23.07
C ASN A 91 -8.54 14.92 -24.30
N PRO A 92 -9.12 14.91 -25.53
CA PRO A 92 -8.36 14.84 -26.78
C PRO A 92 -7.48 16.07 -27.05
#